data_AF-A0A7C7R8U9-F1
#
_entry.id   AF-A0A7C7R8U9-F1
#
_cell.length_a   1.000
_cell.length_b   1.000
_cell.length_c   1.000
_cell.angle_alpha   90.00
_cell.angle_beta   90.00
_cell.angle_gamma   90.00
#
_symmetry.space_group_name_H-M   'P 1'
#
loop_
_entity.id
_entity.type
_entity.pdbx_description
1 polymer ?
#
loop_
_entity_poly.entity_id
_entity_poly.type
_entity_poly.pdbx_seq_one_letter_code
_entity_poly.pdbx_strand_id
1 'polypeptide(L)'
;MRRYGRRAPYATEFIIGILLLGTSAVQGEALSGPAPVTQVVAIDKPNDSGGSVLIRWKRSADDGAGMMSVKGYEILRSVEREKGYEHLTVVPAGVEEYVDNTTVDGTSYFYIIGATDGVHRTDSDPVGPVMSSAQWFHQGRLNMLIATVLLSGLVLWFINRAKKGKKLYIRPIAGLQAVDEAVGRATEMGRPVLYVPGIQDMDNIQTIAGIVILGRVAERTAQYGTPLIVPTSRSLVMTAAQETVKEAYLNVGRPDAYNPDLIRYLTDDQFGYAAGVDGMMVREKPAAIFYMGAFYAESLILAETGHSTGAIQIAGTAMPAQLPFFVTACDYTLIGEELFAASAYLSKEPLLLGSLKGQDWGKAIFIAILLLGSILASFGHYFLSDWLTTGSL
;
A
#
# COMPACT_ATOMS: atom_id res chain seq x y z
N MET A 1 -38.53 -90.46 50.75
CA MET A 1 -39.56 -91.22 51.50
C MET A 1 -39.98 -90.40 52.72
N ARG A 2 -41.28 -90.43 53.09
CA ARG A 2 -42.04 -89.60 54.07
C ARG A 2 -42.65 -88.32 53.46
N ARG A 3 -43.95 -88.19 53.13
CA ARG A 3 -45.23 -88.32 53.91
C ARG A 3 -45.25 -87.41 55.15
N TYR A 4 -46.30 -86.66 55.53
CA TYR A 4 -47.60 -86.25 54.96
C TYR A 4 -48.22 -85.29 56.03
N GLY A 5 -48.92 -84.22 55.61
CA GLY A 5 -50.18 -83.77 56.22
C GLY A 5 -50.23 -82.76 57.39
N ARG A 6 -50.95 -81.65 57.16
CA ARG A 6 -52.22 -81.16 57.81
C ARG A 6 -52.31 -79.61 57.77
N ARG A 7 -53.26 -79.01 57.03
CA ARG A 7 -54.61 -78.46 57.42
C ARG A 7 -54.52 -77.35 58.48
N ALA A 8 -55.15 -76.16 58.38
CA ALA A 8 -56.54 -75.82 58.00
C ALA A 8 -56.71 -74.27 57.73
N PRO A 9 -57.91 -73.75 57.36
CA PRO A 9 -58.13 -72.62 56.42
C PRO A 9 -58.88 -71.38 57.01
N TYR A 10 -59.34 -70.46 56.15
CA TYR A 10 -60.58 -69.60 56.14
C TYR A 10 -60.27 -68.24 55.45
N ALA A 11 -60.74 -67.99 54.21
CA ALA A 11 -61.98 -67.27 53.81
C ALA A 11 -61.81 -65.73 53.98
N THR A 12 -62.18 -64.77 53.12
CA THR A 12 -63.12 -64.59 51.98
C THR A 12 -62.70 -63.21 51.40
N GLU A 13 -62.70 -62.88 50.10
CA GLU A 13 -63.83 -62.30 49.36
C GLU A 13 -63.38 -61.92 47.93
N PHE A 14 -64.35 -62.03 47.02
CA PHE A 14 -64.37 -61.58 45.64
C PHE A 14 -64.23 -60.06 45.51
N ILE A 15 -63.37 -59.58 44.60
CA ILE A 15 -63.65 -58.35 43.83
C ILE A 15 -63.33 -58.60 42.36
N ILE A 16 -64.38 -58.58 41.54
CA ILE A 16 -64.33 -58.55 40.07
C ILE A 16 -63.93 -57.13 39.68
N GLY A 17 -62.68 -56.95 39.25
CA GLY A 17 -62.18 -55.71 38.65
C GLY A 17 -62.10 -55.86 37.13
N ILE A 18 -62.95 -55.11 36.43
CA ILE A 18 -63.01 -55.01 34.97
C ILE A 18 -61.65 -54.59 34.41
N LEU A 19 -61.07 -55.42 33.55
CA LEU A 19 -59.83 -55.17 32.82
C LEU A 19 -60.13 -54.20 31.65
N LEU A 20 -60.06 -52.90 31.91
CA LEU A 20 -59.94 -51.88 30.85
C LEU A 20 -58.49 -51.91 30.37
N LEU A 21 -58.25 -52.61 29.25
CA LEU A 21 -57.02 -52.50 28.46
C LEU A 21 -56.93 -51.06 27.92
N GLY A 22 -56.33 -50.18 28.72
CA GLY A 22 -55.84 -48.89 28.24
C GLY A 22 -54.66 -49.15 27.31
N THR A 23 -54.91 -49.03 26.01
CA THR A 23 -53.85 -48.86 25.02
C THR A 23 -53.16 -47.53 25.28
N SER A 24 -52.08 -47.54 26.06
CA SER A 24 -51.17 -46.41 26.12
C SER A 24 -50.53 -46.29 24.75
N ALA A 25 -51.00 -45.32 23.97
CA ALA A 25 -50.33 -44.84 22.79
C ALA A 25 -48.90 -44.47 23.18
N VAL A 26 -47.93 -45.09 22.50
CA VAL A 26 -46.55 -44.58 22.48
C VAL A 26 -46.65 -43.20 21.82
N GLN A 27 -46.70 -42.15 22.63
CA GLN A 27 -46.40 -40.80 22.17
C GLN A 27 -44.96 -40.86 21.65
N GLY A 28 -44.80 -40.75 20.33
CA GLY A 28 -43.49 -40.52 19.75
C GLY A 28 -42.91 -39.26 20.38
N GLU A 29 -41.71 -39.36 20.96
CA GLU A 29 -40.92 -38.19 21.28
C GLU A 29 -40.83 -37.35 20.01
N ALA A 30 -41.36 -36.13 20.04
CA ALA A 30 -41.05 -35.15 19.01
C ALA A 30 -39.54 -35.02 18.99
N LEU A 31 -38.91 -35.31 17.85
CA LEU A 31 -37.48 -35.10 17.64
C LEU A 31 -37.19 -33.61 17.93
N SER A 32 -36.76 -33.31 19.14
CA SER A 32 -36.38 -31.95 19.54
C SER A 32 -35.07 -31.64 18.85
N GLY A 33 -35.02 -30.52 18.12
CA GLY A 33 -33.79 -30.02 17.52
C GLY A 33 -32.68 -29.80 18.56
N PRO A 34 -31.46 -29.48 18.11
CA PRO A 34 -30.34 -29.23 19.02
C PRO A 34 -30.66 -28.10 20.00
N ALA A 35 -30.10 -28.13 21.20
CA ALA A 35 -30.23 -27.04 22.16
C ALA A 35 -29.80 -25.69 21.52
N PRO A 36 -30.46 -24.56 21.85
CA PRO A 36 -30.08 -23.27 21.31
C PRO A 36 -28.69 -22.85 21.79
N VAL A 37 -28.08 -21.90 21.06
CA VAL A 37 -26.91 -21.18 21.58
C VAL A 37 -27.32 -20.28 22.74
N THR A 38 -26.36 -19.93 23.60
CA THR A 38 -26.60 -19.03 24.73
C THR A 38 -25.58 -17.90 24.74
N GLN A 39 -25.80 -16.86 25.56
CA GLN A 39 -24.87 -15.72 25.71
C GLN A 39 -24.52 -15.05 24.37
N VAL A 40 -25.52 -14.89 23.50
CA VAL A 40 -25.36 -14.17 22.24
C VAL A 40 -25.15 -12.69 22.50
N VAL A 41 -24.08 -12.12 21.95
CA VAL A 41 -23.72 -10.71 22.03
C VAL A 41 -23.40 -10.23 20.62
N ALA A 42 -24.00 -9.12 20.20
CA ALA A 42 -23.65 -8.42 18.97
C ALA A 42 -23.15 -7.02 19.32
N ILE A 43 -21.97 -6.66 18.81
CA ILE A 43 -21.34 -5.36 19.02
C ILE A 43 -20.82 -4.81 17.70
N ASP A 44 -20.77 -3.48 17.59
CA ASP A 44 -20.01 -2.81 16.51
C ASP A 44 -18.57 -3.36 16.50
N LYS A 45 -18.05 -3.70 15.32
CA LYS A 45 -16.74 -4.33 15.24
C LYS A 45 -15.68 -3.33 15.72
N PRO A 46 -14.88 -3.67 16.74
CA PRO A 46 -13.84 -2.75 17.21
C PRO A 46 -12.72 -2.62 16.17
N ASN A 47 -12.13 -1.43 16.12
CA ASN A 47 -11.02 -1.06 15.25
C ASN A 47 -11.30 -1.28 13.76
N ASP A 48 -12.47 -0.90 13.26
CA ASP A 48 -12.78 -1.01 11.82
C ASP A 48 -13.14 0.35 11.19
N SER A 49 -13.42 0.33 9.89
CA SER A 49 -13.85 1.51 9.13
C SER A 49 -15.37 1.63 9.06
N GLY A 50 -16.10 0.95 9.95
CA GLY A 50 -17.53 0.77 9.87
C GLY A 50 -17.95 -0.34 8.92
N GLY A 51 -19.26 -0.51 8.78
CA GLY A 51 -19.90 -1.51 7.92
C GLY A 51 -19.79 -2.94 8.44
N SER A 52 -19.35 -3.14 9.69
CA SER A 52 -19.22 -4.46 10.28
C SER A 52 -19.79 -4.58 11.69
N VAL A 53 -20.43 -5.70 11.99
CA VAL A 53 -20.90 -6.09 13.32
C VAL A 53 -20.30 -7.43 13.69
N LEU A 54 -19.71 -7.51 14.88
CA LEU A 54 -19.17 -8.74 15.45
C LEU A 54 -20.22 -9.39 16.35
N ILE A 55 -20.57 -10.63 16.02
CA ILE A 55 -21.52 -11.45 16.76
C ILE A 55 -20.74 -12.59 17.43
N ARG A 56 -20.93 -12.77 18.74
CA ARG A 56 -20.33 -13.86 19.53
C ARG A 56 -21.39 -14.60 20.30
N TRP A 57 -21.23 -15.91 20.46
CA TRP A 57 -22.13 -16.73 21.24
C TRP A 57 -21.39 -17.86 21.95
N LYS A 58 -22.00 -18.39 23.01
CA LYS A 58 -21.59 -19.67 23.59
C LYS A 58 -22.26 -20.79 22.81
N ARG A 59 -21.47 -21.80 22.41
CA ARG A 59 -21.93 -22.98 21.67
C ARG A 59 -23.13 -23.66 22.34
N SER A 60 -23.93 -24.30 21.50
CA SER A 60 -25.01 -25.18 21.96
C SER A 60 -24.44 -26.27 22.88
N ALA A 61 -25.23 -26.70 23.86
CA ALA A 61 -24.87 -27.82 24.73
C ALA A 61 -24.71 -29.14 23.94
N ASP A 62 -25.28 -29.22 22.74
CA ASP A 62 -25.23 -30.39 21.85
C ASP A 62 -24.10 -30.32 20.80
N ASP A 63 -23.21 -29.31 20.87
CA ASP A 63 -22.03 -29.17 20.01
C ASP A 63 -20.80 -29.80 20.67
N GLY A 64 -20.50 -31.05 20.30
CA GLY A 64 -19.39 -31.83 20.87
C GLY A 64 -19.67 -32.43 22.26
N ALA A 65 -20.85 -32.20 22.81
CA ALA A 65 -21.38 -32.80 24.03
C ALA A 65 -22.90 -33.04 23.86
N GLY A 66 -23.61 -33.43 24.92
CA GLY A 66 -25.07 -33.60 24.87
C GLY A 66 -25.50 -34.65 23.83
N MET A 67 -26.43 -34.28 22.95
CA MET A 67 -26.89 -35.11 21.83
C MET A 67 -25.89 -35.22 20.67
N MET A 68 -24.82 -34.40 20.67
CA MET A 68 -23.80 -34.34 19.60
C MET A 68 -24.41 -34.18 18.20
N SER A 69 -25.50 -33.44 18.09
CA SER A 69 -26.33 -33.34 16.88
C SER A 69 -26.03 -32.11 16.03
N VAL A 70 -25.34 -31.10 16.57
CA VAL A 70 -25.09 -29.82 15.90
C VAL A 70 -24.15 -30.01 14.70
N LYS A 71 -24.58 -29.58 13.52
CA LYS A 71 -23.77 -29.52 12.30
C LYS A 71 -23.29 -28.10 11.96
N GLY A 72 -23.98 -27.08 12.46
CA GLY A 72 -23.60 -25.70 12.26
C GLY A 72 -24.51 -24.70 12.97
N TYR A 73 -24.18 -23.43 12.80
CA TYR A 73 -24.95 -22.29 13.31
C TYR A 73 -25.40 -21.41 12.15
N GLU A 74 -26.70 -21.19 12.05
CA GLU A 74 -27.33 -20.33 11.07
C GLU A 74 -27.43 -18.91 11.63
N ILE A 75 -26.88 -17.92 10.92
CA ILE A 75 -26.91 -16.51 11.34
C ILE A 75 -27.96 -15.77 10.51
N LEU A 76 -28.87 -15.09 11.22
CA LEU A 76 -29.92 -14.31 10.61
C LEU A 76 -29.88 -12.87 11.12
N ARG A 77 -30.35 -11.95 10.27
CA ARG A 77 -30.37 -10.52 10.54
C ARG A 77 -31.70 -9.91 10.14
N SER A 78 -32.19 -8.97 10.95
CA SER A 78 -33.34 -8.12 10.62
C SER A 78 -33.09 -6.67 11.04
N VAL A 79 -33.83 -5.73 10.46
CA VAL A 79 -33.94 -4.35 10.95
C VAL A 79 -35.11 -4.17 11.94
N GLU A 80 -35.93 -5.20 12.10
CA GLU A 80 -37.05 -5.26 13.05
C GLU A 80 -36.86 -6.42 14.04
N ARG A 81 -37.09 -6.19 15.33
CA ARG A 81 -36.81 -7.18 16.39
C ARG A 81 -37.59 -8.50 16.24
N GLU A 82 -38.84 -8.44 15.83
CA GLU A 82 -39.79 -9.56 15.95
C GLU A 82 -40.01 -10.32 14.62
N LYS A 83 -39.58 -9.77 13.48
CA LYS A 83 -39.86 -10.35 12.15
C LYS A 83 -38.85 -9.88 11.10
N GLY A 84 -38.89 -10.47 9.92
CA GLY A 84 -38.09 -10.03 8.77
C GLY A 84 -36.64 -10.50 8.80
N TYR A 85 -36.34 -11.58 9.54
CA TYR A 85 -35.01 -12.15 9.61
C TYR A 85 -34.62 -12.80 8.29
N GLU A 86 -33.64 -12.20 7.63
CA GLU A 86 -32.99 -12.74 6.44
C GLU A 86 -31.82 -13.63 6.85
N HIS A 87 -31.64 -14.72 6.11
CA HIS A 87 -30.51 -15.61 6.28
C HIS A 87 -29.22 -14.98 5.73
N LEU A 88 -28.19 -14.84 6.56
CA LEU A 88 -26.88 -14.38 6.13
C LEU A 88 -25.98 -15.53 5.70
N THR A 89 -25.75 -16.49 6.59
CA THR A 89 -24.82 -17.60 6.35
C THR A 89 -25.00 -18.72 7.39
N VAL A 90 -24.36 -19.86 7.12
CA VAL A 90 -24.17 -20.95 8.08
C VAL A 90 -22.68 -21.12 8.35
N VAL A 91 -22.28 -21.09 9.62
CA VAL A 91 -20.92 -21.42 10.06
C VAL A 91 -20.88 -22.85 10.60
N PRO A 92 -19.77 -23.59 10.45
CA PRO A 92 -19.68 -24.96 10.93
C PRO A 92 -19.76 -25.07 12.45
N ALA A 93 -20.08 -26.27 12.94
CA ALA A 93 -20.01 -26.59 14.37
C ALA A 93 -18.62 -26.26 14.95
N GLY A 94 -18.56 -25.89 16.23
CA GLY A 94 -17.33 -25.44 16.89
C GLY A 94 -17.03 -23.94 16.74
N VAL A 95 -17.71 -23.21 15.87
CA VAL A 95 -17.55 -21.75 15.71
C VAL A 95 -18.35 -21.01 16.79
N GLU A 96 -17.73 -19.97 17.36
CA GLU A 96 -18.28 -19.14 18.45
C GLU A 96 -18.44 -17.66 18.07
N GLU A 97 -17.98 -17.27 16.88
CA GLU A 97 -18.08 -15.89 16.41
C GLU A 97 -18.29 -15.78 14.90
N TYR A 98 -18.94 -14.70 14.48
CA TYR A 98 -19.16 -14.34 13.09
C TYR A 98 -19.10 -12.81 12.94
N VAL A 99 -18.54 -12.34 11.82
CA VAL A 99 -18.52 -10.91 11.48
C VAL A 99 -19.44 -10.70 10.27
N ASP A 100 -20.53 -9.98 10.48
CA ASP A 100 -21.31 -9.45 9.36
C ASP A 100 -20.59 -8.21 8.82
N ASN A 101 -20.04 -8.28 7.61
CA ASN A 101 -19.36 -7.15 6.93
C ASN A 101 -20.27 -6.46 5.89
N THR A 102 -21.59 -6.66 6.00
CA THR A 102 -22.59 -6.14 5.04
C THR A 102 -23.54 -5.14 5.67
N THR A 103 -23.20 -4.60 6.85
CA THR A 103 -24.07 -3.66 7.56
C THR A 103 -23.93 -2.25 6.98
N VAL A 104 -25.03 -1.50 7.01
CA VAL A 104 -25.00 -0.07 6.70
C VAL A 104 -24.82 0.70 8.01
N ASP A 105 -23.80 1.54 8.06
CA ASP A 105 -23.52 2.38 9.24
C ASP A 105 -24.73 3.21 9.65
N GLY A 106 -24.96 3.30 10.96
CA GLY A 106 -26.10 4.02 11.49
C GLY A 106 -27.45 3.30 11.33
N THR A 107 -27.48 2.07 10.82
CA THR A 107 -28.72 1.25 10.75
C THR A 107 -28.77 0.29 11.93
N SER A 108 -29.92 0.21 12.60
CA SER A 108 -30.16 -0.74 13.71
C SER A 108 -30.46 -2.13 13.17
N TYR A 109 -29.65 -3.11 13.58
CA TYR A 109 -29.83 -4.52 13.24
C TYR A 109 -30.10 -5.35 14.49
N PHE A 110 -30.85 -6.43 14.30
CA PHE A 110 -31.10 -7.49 15.25
C PHE A 110 -30.62 -8.81 14.66
N TYR A 111 -30.02 -9.67 15.48
CA TYR A 111 -29.49 -10.96 15.05
C TYR A 111 -30.11 -12.12 15.82
N ILE A 112 -30.28 -13.25 15.14
CA ILE A 112 -30.65 -14.55 15.71
C ILE A 112 -29.64 -15.58 15.25
N ILE A 113 -29.23 -16.45 16.16
CA ILE A 113 -28.29 -17.54 15.87
C ILE A 113 -29.05 -18.85 16.12
N GLY A 114 -29.28 -19.62 15.07
CA GLY A 114 -29.95 -20.90 15.11
C GLY A 114 -28.96 -22.06 15.15
N ALA A 115 -29.01 -22.91 16.17
CA ALA A 115 -28.29 -24.19 16.14
C ALA A 115 -29.04 -25.16 15.22
N THR A 116 -28.34 -25.85 14.31
CA THR A 116 -28.97 -26.78 13.36
C THR A 116 -28.28 -28.15 13.31
N ASP A 117 -29.08 -29.22 13.18
CA ASP A 117 -28.62 -30.60 12.92
C ASP A 117 -28.68 -30.96 11.41
N GLY A 118 -29.04 -29.99 10.57
CA GLY A 118 -29.29 -30.12 9.13
C GLY A 118 -30.74 -30.45 8.76
N VAL A 119 -31.63 -30.68 9.72
CA VAL A 119 -33.06 -30.95 9.53
C VAL A 119 -33.92 -30.04 10.42
N HIS A 120 -33.55 -29.94 11.70
CA HIS A 120 -34.17 -29.07 12.69
C HIS A 120 -33.24 -27.92 13.04
N ARG A 121 -33.86 -26.82 13.48
CA ARG A 121 -33.17 -25.63 13.96
C ARG A 121 -33.79 -25.13 15.25
N THR A 122 -32.98 -24.61 16.15
CA THR A 122 -33.43 -24.00 17.40
C THR A 122 -32.74 -22.67 17.62
N ASP A 123 -33.54 -21.62 17.79
CA ASP A 123 -33.11 -20.22 17.76
C ASP A 123 -32.71 -19.71 19.14
N SER A 124 -31.74 -18.79 19.14
CA SER A 124 -31.52 -17.90 20.27
C SER A 124 -32.61 -16.82 20.35
N ASP A 125 -32.71 -16.17 21.51
CA ASP A 125 -33.42 -14.88 21.58
C ASP A 125 -32.77 -13.85 20.64
N PRO A 126 -33.56 -12.92 20.04
CA PRO A 126 -33.04 -11.79 19.29
C PRO A 126 -32.07 -10.92 20.10
N VAL A 127 -30.86 -10.69 19.58
CA VAL A 127 -29.89 -9.73 20.13
C VAL A 127 -29.89 -8.43 19.33
N GLY A 128 -29.91 -7.29 20.02
CA GLY A 128 -29.92 -5.95 19.41
C GLY A 128 -30.88 -4.97 20.11
N PRO A 129 -31.00 -3.74 19.59
CA PRO A 129 -30.39 -3.26 18.34
C PRO A 129 -28.88 -3.02 18.48
N VAL A 130 -28.13 -3.31 17.41
CA VAL A 130 -26.71 -2.94 17.24
C VAL A 130 -26.55 -2.18 15.93
N MET A 131 -25.66 -1.21 15.92
CA MET A 131 -25.38 -0.35 14.77
C MET A 131 -23.88 -0.37 14.51
N SER A 132 -23.46 -0.49 13.25
CA SER A 132 -22.06 -0.30 12.90
C SER A 132 -21.73 1.18 12.77
N SER A 133 -20.48 1.54 13.06
CA SER A 133 -19.99 2.91 12.87
C SER A 133 -18.50 2.96 12.55
N ALA A 134 -18.12 3.84 11.63
CA ALA A 134 -16.71 4.10 11.38
C ALA A 134 -16.00 4.68 12.62
N GLN A 135 -14.93 4.01 13.04
CA GLN A 135 -14.15 4.42 14.20
C GLN A 135 -12.98 5.32 13.79
N TRP A 136 -12.80 6.43 14.50
CA TRP A 136 -11.73 7.39 14.23
C TRP A 136 -10.33 6.84 14.51
N PHE A 137 -10.22 5.83 15.37
CA PHE A 137 -8.93 5.33 15.84
C PHE A 137 -8.87 3.80 15.84
N HIS A 138 -7.90 3.25 15.12
CA HIS A 138 -7.60 1.83 15.10
C HIS A 138 -6.42 1.56 16.04
N GLN A 139 -6.68 0.99 17.22
CA GLN A 139 -5.66 0.72 18.24
C GLN A 139 -4.56 -0.20 17.74
N GLY A 140 -4.90 -1.17 16.89
CA GLY A 140 -3.93 -2.03 16.20
C GLY A 140 -2.96 -1.31 15.26
N ARG A 141 -3.15 -0.02 14.94
CA ARG A 141 -2.24 0.76 14.08
C ARG A 141 -1.44 1.82 14.84
N LEU A 142 -1.43 1.75 16.18
CA LEU A 142 -0.72 2.71 17.03
C LEU A 142 0.80 2.72 16.75
N ASN A 143 1.38 1.57 16.44
CA ASN A 143 2.77 1.43 15.99
C ASN A 143 3.08 2.29 14.75
N MET A 144 2.21 2.28 13.74
CA MET A 144 2.34 3.06 12.52
C MET A 144 2.23 4.56 12.80
N LEU A 145 1.34 4.95 13.72
CA LEU A 145 1.23 6.34 14.15
C LEU A 145 2.52 6.81 14.85
N ILE A 146 3.04 6.01 15.79
CA ILE A 146 4.31 6.32 16.49
C ILE A 146 5.45 6.45 15.48
N ALA A 147 5.59 5.50 14.56
CA ALA A 147 6.61 5.55 13.52
C ALA A 147 6.49 6.81 12.64
N THR A 148 5.28 7.19 12.25
CA THR A 148 5.01 8.39 11.45
C THR A 148 5.37 9.66 12.21
N VAL A 149 5.01 9.76 13.49
CA VAL A 149 5.34 10.93 14.34
C VAL A 149 6.84 11.03 14.54
N LEU A 150 7.53 9.92 14.81
CA LEU A 150 8.99 9.89 14.98
C LEU A 150 9.72 10.30 13.69
N LEU A 151 9.32 9.76 12.54
CA LEU A 151 9.90 10.11 11.25
C LEU A 151 9.65 11.59 10.91
N SER A 152 8.42 12.08 11.12
CA SER A 152 8.08 13.49 10.90
C SER A 152 8.89 14.41 11.83
N GLY A 153 9.03 14.04 13.10
CA GLY A 153 9.84 14.78 14.07
C GLY A 153 11.32 14.82 13.67
N LEU A 154 11.86 13.70 13.18
CA LEU A 154 13.24 13.61 12.68
C LEU A 154 13.47 14.52 11.47
N VAL A 155 12.56 14.48 10.49
CA VAL A 155 12.60 15.35 9.30
C VAL A 155 12.53 16.82 9.69
N LEU A 156 11.57 17.21 10.53
CA LEU A 156 11.43 18.59 11.02
C LEU A 156 12.65 19.06 11.80
N TRP A 157 13.28 18.16 12.56
CA TRP A 157 14.52 18.46 13.28
C TRP A 157 15.69 18.76 12.34
N PHE A 158 15.86 17.98 11.27
CA PHE A 158 16.89 18.23 10.25
C PHE A 158 16.62 19.51 9.45
N ILE A 159 15.36 19.78 9.09
CA ILE A 159 14.96 21.03 8.44
C ILE A 159 15.31 22.23 9.34
N ASN A 160 14.98 22.17 10.62
CA ASN A 160 15.31 23.24 11.56
C ASN A 160 16.82 23.44 11.71
N ARG A 161 17.61 22.35 11.71
CA ARG A 161 19.08 22.45 11.72
C ARG A 161 19.64 23.06 10.44
N ALA A 162 19.11 22.69 9.27
CA ALA A 162 19.51 23.26 7.99
C ALA A 162 19.20 24.77 7.94
N LYS A 163 17.98 25.16 8.36
CA LYS A 163 17.56 26.57 8.43
C LYS A 163 18.43 27.41 9.38
N LYS A 164 18.99 26.79 10.44
CA LYS A 164 19.95 27.43 11.36
C LYS A 164 21.37 27.53 10.80
N GLY A 165 21.59 27.23 9.51
CA GLY A 165 22.89 27.36 8.85
C GLY A 165 23.89 26.24 9.17
N LYS A 166 23.46 25.15 9.83
CA LYS A 166 24.33 23.98 10.00
C LYS A 166 24.55 23.32 8.65
N LYS A 167 25.83 23.19 8.26
CA LYS A 167 26.21 22.46 7.05
C LYS A 167 25.86 20.98 7.22
N LEU A 168 24.82 20.53 6.52
CA LEU A 168 24.46 19.11 6.45
C LEU A 168 25.31 18.47 5.34
N TYR A 169 26.07 17.43 5.68
CA TYR A 169 26.76 16.64 4.67
C TYR A 169 25.73 15.79 3.91
N ILE A 170 25.75 15.92 2.58
CA ILE A 170 24.97 15.12 1.64
C ILE A 170 25.96 14.31 0.80
N ARG A 171 25.65 13.03 0.61
CA ARG A 171 26.45 12.15 -0.25
C ARG A 171 26.46 12.74 -1.68
N PRO A 172 27.65 12.86 -2.31
CA PRO A 172 27.72 13.30 -3.70
C PRO A 172 26.95 12.34 -4.62
N ILE A 173 26.24 12.91 -5.59
CA ILE A 173 25.47 12.17 -6.59
C ILE A 173 26.37 11.97 -7.81
N ALA A 174 26.67 10.71 -8.15
CA ALA A 174 27.67 10.37 -9.17
C ALA A 174 27.36 11.00 -10.55
N GLY A 175 26.10 10.90 -11.02
CA GLY A 175 25.72 11.49 -12.30
C GLY A 175 25.81 13.02 -12.33
N LEU A 176 25.76 13.70 -11.17
CA LEU A 176 25.94 15.15 -11.12
C LEU A 176 27.42 15.56 -11.20
N GLN A 177 28.32 14.74 -10.68
CA GLN A 177 29.77 14.97 -10.81
C GLN A 177 30.24 14.79 -12.25
N ALA A 178 29.59 13.91 -13.01
CA ALA A 178 29.89 13.66 -14.41
C ALA A 178 29.48 14.82 -15.34
N VAL A 179 28.66 15.78 -14.89
CA VAL A 179 28.25 16.95 -15.71
C VAL A 179 29.46 17.76 -16.17
N ASP A 180 30.37 18.08 -15.24
CA ASP A 180 31.53 18.92 -15.54
C ASP A 180 32.46 18.22 -16.55
N GLU A 181 32.65 16.90 -16.43
CA GLU A 181 33.42 16.08 -17.38
C GLU A 181 32.75 16.02 -18.75
N ALA A 182 31.44 15.75 -18.79
CA ALA A 182 30.68 15.60 -20.03
C ALA A 182 30.64 16.90 -20.85
N VAL A 183 30.43 18.05 -20.18
CA VAL A 183 30.46 19.37 -20.83
C VAL A 183 31.89 19.75 -21.26
N GLY A 184 32.89 19.45 -20.43
CA GLY A 184 34.30 19.66 -20.79
C GLY A 184 34.68 18.90 -22.06
N ARG A 185 34.34 17.61 -22.12
CA ARG A 185 34.55 16.75 -23.30
C ARG A 185 33.84 17.29 -24.54
N ALA A 186 32.59 17.74 -24.40
CA ALA A 186 31.84 18.31 -25.51
C ALA A 186 32.50 19.59 -26.07
N THR A 187 33.03 20.41 -25.16
CA THR A 187 33.80 21.62 -25.51
C THR A 187 35.09 21.28 -26.24
N GLU A 188 35.87 20.33 -25.74
CA GLU A 188 37.12 19.88 -26.35
C GLU A 188 36.90 19.28 -27.76
N MET A 189 35.76 18.61 -27.96
CA MET A 189 35.39 18.04 -29.27
C MET A 189 34.73 19.04 -30.22
N GLY A 190 34.40 20.25 -29.76
CA GLY A 190 33.64 21.24 -30.53
C GLY A 190 32.24 20.75 -30.96
N ARG A 191 31.66 19.82 -30.19
CA ARG A 191 30.36 19.17 -30.47
C ARG A 191 29.31 19.64 -29.45
N PRO A 192 28.02 19.68 -29.81
CA PRO A 192 26.99 20.17 -28.91
C PRO A 192 26.73 19.22 -27.74
N VAL A 193 26.13 19.77 -26.69
CA VAL A 193 25.45 19.01 -25.62
C VAL A 193 23.97 18.91 -25.96
N LEU A 194 23.40 17.70 -25.86
CA LEU A 194 21.97 17.47 -26.00
C LEU A 194 21.35 17.22 -24.63
N TYR A 195 20.24 17.89 -24.31
CA TYR A 195 19.53 17.71 -23.06
C TYR A 195 18.06 17.40 -23.32
N VAL A 196 17.57 16.29 -22.77
CA VAL A 196 16.20 15.79 -22.97
C VAL A 196 15.47 15.76 -21.62
N PRO A 197 14.51 16.68 -21.36
CA PRO A 197 13.83 16.82 -20.07
C PRO A 197 12.63 15.86 -19.89
N GLY A 198 12.76 14.61 -20.35
CA GLY A 198 11.66 13.64 -20.34
C GLY A 198 10.53 13.94 -21.34
N ILE A 199 9.43 13.20 -21.24
CA ILE A 199 8.26 13.32 -22.15
C ILE A 199 6.95 13.77 -21.47
N GLN A 200 6.98 13.93 -20.15
CA GLN A 200 5.82 14.34 -19.34
C GLN A 200 5.77 15.87 -19.20
N ASP A 201 4.62 16.41 -18.84
CA ASP A 201 4.44 17.85 -18.65
C ASP A 201 4.92 18.32 -17.25
N MET A 202 4.72 19.59 -16.93
CA MET A 202 5.11 20.22 -15.67
C MET A 202 4.26 19.82 -14.46
N ASP A 203 3.20 19.05 -14.67
CA ASP A 203 2.49 18.37 -13.58
C ASP A 203 3.26 17.15 -13.04
N ASN A 204 4.27 16.66 -13.77
CA ASN A 204 5.13 15.58 -13.34
C ASN A 204 6.34 16.10 -12.56
N ILE A 205 6.49 15.61 -11.33
CA ILE A 205 7.59 15.99 -10.43
C ILE A 205 8.98 15.66 -10.98
N GLN A 206 9.13 14.63 -11.82
CA GLN A 206 10.41 14.29 -12.45
C GLN A 206 10.81 15.32 -13.50
N THR A 207 9.84 15.84 -14.27
CA THR A 207 10.09 16.90 -15.26
C THR A 207 10.53 18.18 -14.57
N ILE A 208 9.91 18.54 -13.44
CA ILE A 208 10.34 19.68 -12.61
C ILE A 208 11.79 19.48 -12.15
N ALA A 209 12.13 18.29 -11.62
CA ALA A 209 13.51 17.98 -11.21
C ALA A 209 14.49 18.05 -12.40
N GLY A 210 14.08 17.57 -13.58
CA GLY A 210 14.83 17.70 -14.83
C GLY A 210 15.13 19.16 -15.15
N ILE A 211 14.13 20.05 -15.18
CA ILE A 211 14.36 21.48 -15.46
C ILE A 211 15.34 22.11 -14.46
N VAL A 212 15.30 21.75 -13.17
CA VAL A 212 16.30 22.25 -12.20
C VAL A 212 17.72 21.79 -12.56
N ILE A 213 17.89 20.53 -12.98
CA ILE A 213 19.19 20.01 -13.43
C ILE A 213 19.64 20.67 -14.74
N LEU A 214 18.71 20.97 -15.65
CA LEU A 214 18.99 21.70 -16.89
C LEU A 214 19.66 23.04 -16.59
N GLY A 215 19.21 23.79 -15.57
CA GLY A 215 19.85 25.04 -15.16
C GLY A 215 21.34 24.87 -14.86
N ARG A 216 21.72 23.79 -14.17
CA ARG A 216 23.13 23.48 -13.89
C ARG A 216 23.92 23.14 -15.15
N VAL A 217 23.34 22.34 -16.05
CA VAL A 217 23.99 22.00 -17.33
C VAL A 217 24.16 23.27 -18.17
N ALA A 218 23.13 24.12 -18.24
CA ALA A 218 23.15 25.39 -18.96
C ALA A 218 24.19 26.38 -18.42
N GLU A 219 24.36 26.48 -17.09
CA GLU A 219 25.43 27.28 -16.49
C GLU A 219 26.80 26.81 -16.98
N ARG A 220 27.04 25.49 -16.99
CA ARG A 220 28.32 24.93 -17.42
C ARG A 220 28.54 25.09 -18.91
N THR A 221 27.56 24.79 -19.75
CA THR A 221 27.69 24.99 -21.21
C THR A 221 27.91 26.46 -21.54
N ALA A 222 27.27 27.40 -20.85
CA ALA A 222 27.50 28.84 -21.01
C ALA A 222 28.93 29.24 -20.62
N GLN A 223 29.44 28.73 -19.49
CA GLN A 223 30.81 28.98 -19.01
C GLN A 223 31.86 28.52 -20.04
N TYR A 224 31.68 27.34 -20.61
CA TYR A 224 32.62 26.77 -21.58
C TYR A 224 32.36 27.20 -23.04
N GLY A 225 31.24 27.86 -23.31
CA GLY A 225 30.84 28.24 -24.67
C GLY A 225 30.40 27.05 -25.54
N THR A 226 29.90 25.99 -24.93
CA THR A 226 29.40 24.79 -25.62
C THR A 226 27.95 25.00 -26.08
N PRO A 227 27.59 24.69 -27.33
CA PRO A 227 26.19 24.74 -27.76
C PRO A 227 25.33 23.74 -26.97
N LEU A 228 24.18 24.19 -26.47
CA LEU A 228 23.21 23.37 -25.74
C LEU A 228 21.91 23.26 -26.53
N ILE A 229 21.57 22.04 -26.95
CA ILE A 229 20.34 21.72 -27.69
C ILE A 229 19.35 21.07 -26.72
N VAL A 230 18.13 21.60 -26.65
CA VAL A 230 17.09 21.13 -25.72
C VAL A 230 15.79 20.88 -26.48
N PRO A 231 15.62 19.70 -27.11
CA PRO A 231 14.32 19.31 -27.64
C PRO A 231 13.34 19.05 -26.48
N THR A 232 12.08 19.39 -26.69
CA THR A 232 10.99 19.17 -25.72
C THR A 232 9.75 18.64 -26.43
N SER A 233 8.96 17.84 -25.72
CA SER A 233 7.70 17.26 -26.21
C SER A 233 6.45 17.99 -25.71
N ARG A 234 6.62 18.98 -24.83
CA ARG A 234 5.54 19.74 -24.19
C ARG A 234 5.86 21.23 -24.22
N SER A 235 4.88 22.05 -24.59
CA SER A 235 5.06 23.50 -24.74
C SER A 235 5.36 24.20 -23.41
N LEU A 236 4.75 23.76 -22.31
CA LEU A 236 5.05 24.32 -20.98
C LEU A 236 6.48 24.00 -20.54
N VAL A 237 6.95 22.79 -20.84
CA VAL A 237 8.33 22.37 -20.58
C VAL A 237 9.31 23.17 -21.44
N MET A 238 9.00 23.45 -22.71
CA MET A 238 9.79 24.34 -23.56
C MET A 238 9.95 25.73 -22.94
N THR A 239 8.85 26.35 -22.49
CA THR A 239 8.87 27.68 -21.87
C THR A 239 9.70 27.69 -20.58
N ALA A 240 9.53 26.68 -19.72
CA ALA A 240 10.31 26.53 -18.50
C ALA A 240 11.81 26.32 -18.79
N ALA A 241 12.13 25.53 -19.81
CA ALA A 241 13.49 25.30 -20.27
C ALA A 241 14.13 26.58 -20.82
N GLN A 242 13.41 27.34 -21.64
CA GLN A 242 13.89 28.62 -22.19
C GLN A 242 14.22 29.61 -21.08
N GLU A 243 13.32 29.78 -20.10
CA GLU A 243 13.56 30.70 -18.99
C GLU A 243 14.75 30.24 -18.13
N THR A 244 14.81 28.94 -17.81
CA THR A 244 15.89 28.36 -17.02
C THR A 244 17.26 28.51 -17.70
N VAL A 245 17.34 28.22 -19.00
CA VAL A 245 18.58 28.36 -19.78
C VAL A 245 18.97 29.83 -19.90
N LYS A 246 18.00 30.73 -20.14
CA LYS A 246 18.25 32.17 -20.20
C LYS A 246 18.80 32.71 -18.88
N GLU A 247 18.21 32.33 -17.74
CA GLU A 247 18.68 32.71 -16.41
C GLU A 247 20.10 32.19 -16.15
N ALA A 248 20.39 30.94 -16.50
CA ALA A 248 21.73 30.37 -16.37
C ALA A 248 22.79 31.14 -17.18
N TYR A 249 22.47 31.54 -18.42
CA TYR A 249 23.37 32.33 -19.26
C TYR A 249 23.57 33.75 -18.72
N LEU A 250 22.51 34.36 -18.17
CA LEU A 250 22.57 35.65 -17.48
C LEU A 250 23.49 35.60 -16.24
N ASN A 251 23.34 34.56 -15.42
CA ASN A 251 24.12 34.37 -14.18
C ASN A 251 25.63 34.21 -14.45
N VAL A 252 26.00 33.65 -15.60
CA VAL A 252 27.40 33.50 -16.04
C VAL A 252 27.92 34.76 -16.77
N GLY A 253 27.05 35.74 -17.03
CA GLY A 253 27.43 36.98 -17.71
C GLY A 253 27.60 36.83 -19.23
N ARG A 254 26.93 35.85 -19.85
CA ARG A 254 26.95 35.61 -21.32
C ARG A 254 25.54 35.61 -21.93
N PRO A 255 24.72 36.67 -21.73
CA PRO A 255 23.38 36.74 -22.31
C PRO A 255 23.38 36.79 -23.84
N ASP A 256 24.47 37.26 -24.45
CA ASP A 256 24.68 37.32 -25.90
C ASP A 256 24.80 35.94 -26.55
N ALA A 257 25.23 34.93 -25.78
CA ALA A 257 25.36 33.56 -26.25
C ALA A 257 24.05 32.75 -26.13
N TYR A 258 23.01 33.30 -25.48
CA TYR A 258 21.72 32.63 -25.36
C TYR A 258 21.00 32.61 -26.71
N ASN A 259 20.63 31.41 -27.17
CA ASN A 259 19.85 31.23 -28.40
C ASN A 259 18.58 30.42 -28.10
N PRO A 260 17.38 31.06 -28.11
CA PRO A 260 16.12 30.37 -27.85
C PRO A 260 15.78 29.31 -28.91
N ASP A 261 16.28 29.41 -30.14
CA ASP A 261 15.97 28.48 -31.23
C ASP A 261 16.56 27.07 -31.00
N LEU A 262 17.54 26.96 -30.09
CA LEU A 262 18.09 25.67 -29.67
C LEU A 262 17.22 24.97 -28.60
N ILE A 263 16.24 25.65 -28.04
CA ILE A 263 15.27 25.12 -27.07
C ILE A 263 13.90 25.10 -27.73
N ARG A 264 13.52 23.94 -28.28
CA ARG A 264 12.39 23.83 -29.20
C ARG A 264 11.42 22.72 -28.84
N TYR A 265 10.15 23.00 -29.03
CA TYR A 265 9.09 22.00 -29.08
C TYR A 265 9.17 21.24 -30.42
N LEU A 266 9.10 19.91 -30.37
CA LEU A 266 9.05 19.08 -31.58
C LEU A 266 7.66 18.58 -31.88
N THR A 267 7.12 17.77 -30.99
CA THR A 267 5.80 17.15 -31.09
C THR A 267 5.46 16.52 -29.75
N ASP A 268 4.17 16.40 -29.47
CA ASP A 268 3.59 15.71 -28.32
C ASP A 268 3.32 14.22 -28.59
N ASP A 269 3.44 13.77 -29.85
CA ASP A 269 3.42 12.36 -30.21
C ASP A 269 4.68 11.67 -29.68
N GLN A 270 4.52 10.62 -28.88
CA GLN A 270 5.61 10.00 -28.14
C GLN A 270 6.73 9.45 -29.04
N PHE A 271 6.37 8.71 -30.09
CA PHE A 271 7.35 8.11 -30.99
C PHE A 271 7.84 9.09 -32.05
N GLY A 272 7.00 10.04 -32.46
CA GLY A 272 7.41 11.19 -33.26
C GLY A 272 8.47 12.04 -32.55
N TYR A 273 8.33 12.23 -31.23
CA TYR A 273 9.32 12.90 -30.42
C TYR A 273 10.63 12.11 -30.38
N ALA A 274 10.57 10.82 -30.05
CA ALA A 274 11.75 9.95 -30.01
C ALA A 274 12.51 9.95 -31.36
N ALA A 275 11.81 9.73 -32.48
CA ALA A 275 12.39 9.76 -33.82
C ALA A 275 12.97 11.14 -34.19
N GLY A 276 12.31 12.22 -33.74
CA GLY A 276 12.80 13.58 -33.91
C GLY A 276 14.13 13.83 -33.20
N VAL A 277 14.24 13.38 -31.94
CA VAL A 277 15.47 13.48 -31.14
C VAL A 277 16.57 12.57 -31.69
N ASP A 278 16.25 11.32 -32.04
CA ASP A 278 17.19 10.38 -32.68
C ASP A 278 17.78 10.98 -33.96
N GLY A 279 16.92 11.56 -34.81
CA GLY A 279 17.34 12.26 -36.01
C GLY A 279 18.29 13.43 -35.71
N MET A 280 18.11 14.14 -34.59
CA MET A 280 19.06 15.16 -34.16
C MET A 280 20.39 14.56 -33.70
N MET A 281 20.37 13.47 -32.93
CA MET A 281 21.59 12.81 -32.49
C MET A 281 22.46 12.40 -33.68
N VAL A 282 21.86 11.80 -34.73
CA VAL A 282 22.59 11.34 -35.91
C VAL A 282 23.15 12.51 -36.75
N ARG A 283 22.43 13.64 -36.83
CA ARG A 283 22.85 14.83 -37.60
C ARG A 283 23.88 15.69 -36.86
N GLU A 284 23.52 16.10 -35.65
CA GLU A 284 24.31 17.04 -34.85
C GLU A 284 25.47 16.35 -34.15
N LYS A 285 25.37 15.03 -33.94
CA LYS A 285 26.36 14.20 -33.25
C LYS A 285 26.75 14.89 -31.94
N PRO A 286 25.88 14.99 -30.92
CA PRO A 286 26.27 15.56 -29.64
C PRO A 286 27.42 14.75 -29.03
N ALA A 287 28.31 15.41 -28.29
CA ALA A 287 29.37 14.72 -27.56
C ALA A 287 28.91 14.25 -26.18
N ALA A 288 27.89 14.90 -25.61
CA ALA A 288 27.27 14.51 -24.36
C ALA A 288 25.74 14.60 -24.48
N ILE A 289 25.04 13.62 -23.90
CA ILE A 289 23.58 13.58 -23.86
C ILE A 289 23.11 13.41 -22.41
N PHE A 290 22.16 14.25 -22.01
CA PHE A 290 21.52 14.19 -20.70
C PHE A 290 20.06 13.79 -20.85
N TYR A 291 19.64 12.70 -20.21
CA TYR A 291 18.25 12.26 -20.16
C TYR A 291 17.71 12.46 -18.74
N MET A 292 16.91 13.50 -18.49
CA MET A 292 16.50 13.84 -17.13
C MET A 292 14.98 14.00 -17.05
N GLY A 293 14.31 13.03 -16.45
CA GLY A 293 12.86 13.07 -16.25
C GLY A 293 12.19 11.70 -16.37
N ALA A 294 10.90 11.74 -16.68
CA ALA A 294 10.11 10.54 -16.95
C ALA A 294 10.13 10.24 -18.46
N PHE A 295 10.50 9.00 -18.78
CA PHE A 295 10.46 8.44 -20.13
C PHE A 295 9.41 7.30 -20.18
N TYR A 296 9.44 6.43 -21.19
CA TYR A 296 8.91 5.07 -21.22
C TYR A 296 9.77 4.21 -22.15
N ALA A 297 9.20 3.61 -23.20
CA ALA A 297 9.91 2.75 -24.15
C ALA A 297 11.00 3.51 -24.93
N GLU A 298 10.84 4.83 -25.12
CA GLU A 298 11.84 5.66 -25.80
C GLU A 298 13.15 5.77 -25.03
N SER A 299 13.19 5.45 -23.73
CA SER A 299 14.44 5.46 -22.95
C SER A 299 15.53 4.60 -23.57
N LEU A 300 15.19 3.37 -23.98
CA LEU A 300 16.15 2.47 -24.62
C LEU A 300 16.48 2.92 -26.04
N ILE A 301 15.48 3.39 -26.80
CA ILE A 301 15.67 3.86 -28.18
C ILE A 301 16.64 5.04 -28.22
N LEU A 302 16.37 6.07 -27.39
CA LEU A 302 17.19 7.25 -27.29
C LEU A 302 18.61 6.90 -26.80
N ALA A 303 18.71 6.06 -25.76
CA ALA A 303 20.01 5.70 -25.20
C ALA A 303 20.88 4.89 -26.19
N GLU A 304 20.29 3.96 -26.95
CA GLU A 304 21.01 3.19 -27.96
C GLU A 304 21.46 4.08 -29.13
N THR A 305 20.57 4.97 -29.60
CA THR A 305 20.93 5.96 -30.63
C THR A 305 22.07 6.85 -30.15
N GLY A 306 21.99 7.38 -28.94
CA GLY A 306 23.04 8.23 -28.36
C GLY A 306 24.37 7.50 -28.24
N HIS A 307 24.35 6.23 -27.81
CA HIS A 307 25.53 5.37 -27.76
C HIS A 307 26.15 5.18 -29.15
N SER A 308 25.33 4.94 -30.18
CA SER A 308 25.78 4.77 -31.57
C SER A 308 26.49 6.01 -32.13
N THR A 309 26.23 7.21 -31.59
CA THR A 309 26.90 8.47 -31.96
C THR A 309 28.20 8.75 -31.18
N GLY A 310 28.54 7.87 -30.24
CA GLY A 310 29.73 7.96 -29.37
C GLY A 310 29.62 9.04 -28.30
N ALA A 311 28.40 9.45 -27.92
CA ALA A 311 28.19 10.45 -26.88
C ALA A 311 28.35 9.83 -25.48
N ILE A 312 28.91 10.59 -24.53
CA ILE A 312 28.77 10.25 -23.11
C ILE A 312 27.32 10.50 -22.69
N GLN A 313 26.71 9.55 -21.99
CA GLN A 313 25.29 9.60 -21.64
C GLN A 313 25.09 9.60 -20.13
N ILE A 314 24.35 10.60 -19.64
CA ILE A 314 23.99 10.75 -18.24
C ILE A 314 22.47 10.78 -18.15
N ALA A 315 21.90 9.74 -17.54
CA ALA A 315 20.47 9.59 -17.38
C ALA A 315 20.03 9.82 -15.94
N GLY A 316 18.75 10.14 -15.74
CA GLY A 316 18.12 10.25 -14.44
C GLY A 316 16.62 10.11 -14.54
N THR A 317 16.08 9.11 -13.85
CA THR A 317 14.63 8.85 -13.82
C THR A 317 14.23 8.24 -12.48
N ALA A 318 12.98 8.49 -12.08
CA ALA A 318 12.34 7.84 -10.96
C ALA A 318 11.31 6.79 -11.35
N MET A 319 11.21 6.42 -12.63
CA MET A 319 10.32 5.34 -13.07
C MET A 319 11.01 3.97 -12.94
N PRO A 320 10.49 3.03 -12.12
CA PRO A 320 11.09 1.71 -11.95
C PRO A 320 11.22 0.91 -13.25
N ALA A 321 10.24 1.06 -14.16
CA ALA A 321 10.22 0.35 -15.43
C ALA A 321 11.30 0.79 -16.43
N GLN A 322 11.89 1.99 -16.27
CA GLN A 322 12.92 2.54 -17.18
C GLN A 322 14.34 2.38 -16.68
N LEU A 323 14.51 2.31 -15.36
CA LEU A 323 15.81 2.22 -14.72
C LEU A 323 16.71 1.13 -15.33
N PRO A 324 16.21 -0.10 -15.64
CA PRO A 324 17.04 -1.11 -16.29
C PRO A 324 17.65 -0.63 -17.61
N PHE A 325 16.88 0.06 -18.46
CA PHE A 325 17.35 0.51 -19.78
C PHE A 325 18.48 1.53 -19.65
N PHE A 326 18.30 2.55 -18.81
CA PHE A 326 19.33 3.58 -18.62
C PHE A 326 20.56 3.05 -17.88
N VAL A 327 20.38 2.19 -16.86
CA VAL A 327 21.51 1.56 -16.17
C VAL A 327 22.35 0.72 -17.12
N THR A 328 21.73 0.08 -18.12
CA THR A 328 22.47 -0.73 -19.10
C THR A 328 23.06 0.07 -20.26
N ALA A 329 22.42 1.17 -20.69
CA ALA A 329 22.77 1.87 -21.92
C ALA A 329 23.50 3.21 -21.71
N CYS A 330 23.53 3.75 -20.49
CA CYS A 330 24.18 5.02 -20.17
C CYS A 330 25.39 4.86 -19.24
N ASP A 331 26.36 5.77 -19.35
CA ASP A 331 27.57 5.77 -18.53
C ASP A 331 27.27 6.06 -17.06
N TYR A 332 26.31 6.95 -16.80
CA TYR A 332 25.84 7.30 -15.46
C TYR A 332 24.31 7.34 -15.43
N THR A 333 23.72 6.79 -14.37
CA THR A 333 22.26 6.84 -14.16
C THR A 333 21.94 7.27 -12.74
N LEU A 334 21.15 8.34 -12.60
CA LEU A 334 20.53 8.74 -11.34
C LEU A 334 19.30 7.89 -11.09
N ILE A 335 19.29 7.18 -9.96
CA ILE A 335 18.26 6.18 -9.67
C ILE A 335 17.23 6.76 -8.71
N GLY A 336 15.98 6.88 -9.16
CA GLY A 336 14.86 7.14 -8.25
C GLY A 336 14.99 8.47 -7.53
N GLU A 337 15.20 8.35 -6.24
CA GLU A 337 15.40 9.44 -5.29
C GLU A 337 16.62 10.31 -5.58
N GLU A 338 17.64 9.80 -6.29
CA GLU A 338 18.80 10.60 -6.67
C GLU A 338 18.45 11.75 -7.63
N LEU A 339 17.45 11.57 -8.50
CA LEU A 339 16.96 12.63 -9.39
C LEU A 339 16.36 13.79 -8.58
N PHE A 340 15.59 13.48 -7.53
CA PHE A 340 14.99 14.48 -6.65
C PHE A 340 16.01 15.08 -5.67
N ALA A 341 16.97 14.29 -5.22
CA ALA A 341 18.07 14.78 -4.38
C ALA A 341 18.99 15.74 -5.14
N ALA A 342 19.16 15.55 -6.45
CA ALA A 342 19.98 16.43 -7.28
C ALA A 342 19.46 17.88 -7.29
N SER A 343 18.13 18.08 -7.36
CA SER A 343 17.55 19.42 -7.29
C SER A 343 17.80 20.09 -5.93
N ALA A 344 17.66 19.34 -4.83
CA ALA A 344 17.97 19.79 -3.48
C ALA A 344 19.46 20.16 -3.32
N TYR A 345 20.34 19.32 -3.87
CA TYR A 345 21.79 19.53 -3.84
C TYR A 345 22.20 20.79 -4.59
N LEU A 346 21.59 21.04 -5.76
CA LEU A 346 21.89 22.18 -6.62
C LEU A 346 21.34 23.50 -6.09
N SER A 347 20.08 23.53 -5.66
CA SER A 347 19.46 24.76 -5.12
C SER A 347 20.02 25.17 -3.76
N LYS A 348 20.64 24.22 -3.04
CA LYS A 348 21.13 24.38 -1.65
C LYS A 348 20.05 24.91 -0.70
N GLU A 349 18.78 24.66 -1.01
CA GLU A 349 17.68 25.16 -0.22
C GLU A 349 17.57 24.40 1.12
N PRO A 350 17.61 25.08 2.28
CA PRO A 350 17.61 24.42 3.58
C PRO A 350 16.44 23.46 3.81
N LEU A 351 15.27 23.75 3.24
CA LEU A 351 14.09 22.89 3.33
C LEU A 351 14.33 21.54 2.65
N LEU A 352 14.79 21.56 1.40
CA LEU A 352 15.04 20.37 0.60
C LEU A 352 16.21 19.54 1.17
N LEU A 353 17.30 20.22 1.56
CA LEU A 353 18.47 19.56 2.17
C LEU A 353 18.12 18.88 3.50
N GLY A 354 17.33 19.56 4.35
CA GLY A 354 16.90 19.03 5.64
C GLY A 354 15.94 17.85 5.49
N SER A 355 14.98 17.95 4.57
CA SER A 355 14.06 16.85 4.24
C SER A 355 14.80 15.62 3.74
N LEU A 356 15.71 15.79 2.78
CA LEU A 356 16.53 14.71 2.24
C LEU A 356 17.31 14.00 3.36
N LYS A 357 17.97 14.78 4.23
CA LYS A 357 18.76 14.20 5.33
C LYS A 357 17.89 13.46 6.36
N GLY A 358 16.71 13.98 6.66
CA GLY A 358 15.77 13.32 7.56
C GLY A 358 15.25 12.00 7.00
N GLN A 359 14.94 11.96 5.70
CA GLN A 359 14.53 10.74 5.02
C GLN A 359 15.65 9.69 4.97
N ASP A 360 16.88 10.09 4.65
CA ASP A 360 18.05 9.19 4.66
C ASP A 360 18.25 8.51 6.03
N TRP A 361 18.18 9.30 7.11
CA TRP A 361 18.28 8.76 8.47
C TRP A 361 17.09 7.89 8.84
N GLY A 362 15.88 8.27 8.42
CA GLY A 362 14.68 7.44 8.59
C GLY A 362 14.83 6.07 7.95
N LYS A 363 15.34 6.02 6.70
CA LYS A 363 15.63 4.78 5.99
C LYS A 363 16.71 3.96 6.69
N ALA A 364 17.80 4.59 7.13
CA ALA A 364 18.86 3.91 7.86
C ALA A 364 18.36 3.25 9.16
N ILE A 365 17.53 3.96 9.93
CA ILE A 365 16.88 3.43 11.13
C ILE A 365 15.96 2.27 10.77
N PHE A 366 15.15 2.41 9.72
CA PHE A 366 14.22 1.36 9.30
C PHE A 366 14.96 0.10 8.84
N ILE A 367 16.04 0.24 8.06
CA ILE A 367 16.91 -0.88 7.66
C ILE A 367 17.52 -1.56 8.89
N ALA A 368 18.00 -0.80 9.86
CA ALA A 368 18.56 -1.37 11.10
C ALA A 368 17.52 -2.17 11.89
N ILE A 369 16.29 -1.66 12.00
CA ILE A 369 15.16 -2.34 12.65
C ILE A 369 14.81 -3.63 11.89
N LEU A 370 14.75 -3.59 10.55
CA LEU A 370 14.46 -4.78 9.73
C LEU A 370 15.55 -5.85 9.87
N LEU A 371 16.82 -5.47 9.85
CA LEU A 371 17.94 -6.39 10.04
C LEU A 371 17.89 -7.02 11.44
N LEU A 372 17.70 -6.20 12.48
CA LEU A 372 17.57 -6.69 13.85
C LEU A 372 16.36 -7.63 14.01
N GLY A 373 15.21 -7.26 13.45
CA GLY A 373 14.00 -8.08 13.46
C GLY A 373 14.19 -9.41 12.75
N SER A 374 14.86 -9.41 11.60
CA SER A 374 15.17 -10.64 10.84
C SER A 374 16.09 -11.57 11.63
N ILE A 375 17.09 -11.02 12.33
CA ILE A 375 17.99 -11.80 13.20
C ILE A 375 17.20 -12.38 14.39
N LEU A 376 16.42 -11.57 15.10
CA LEU A 376 15.65 -12.02 16.26
C LEU A 376 14.61 -13.10 15.89
N ALA A 377 13.92 -12.92 14.77
CA ALA A 377 12.97 -13.90 14.26
C ALA A 377 13.65 -15.24 13.92
N SER A 378 14.90 -15.20 13.45
CA SER A 378 15.70 -16.42 13.20
C SER A 378 16.03 -17.20 14.48
N PHE A 379 16.05 -16.54 15.64
CA PHE A 379 16.21 -17.17 16.96
C PHE A 379 14.88 -17.49 17.65
N GLY A 380 13.74 -17.37 16.96
CA GLY A 380 12.41 -17.66 17.51
C GLY A 380 11.79 -16.52 18.34
N HIS A 381 12.38 -15.32 18.31
CA HIS A 381 11.82 -14.14 18.97
C HIS A 381 11.05 -13.26 17.96
N TYR A 382 9.73 -13.42 17.94
CA TYR A 382 8.82 -12.74 16.99
C TYR A 382 8.24 -11.40 17.48
N PHE A 383 8.62 -10.93 18.68
CA PHE A 383 8.10 -9.69 19.25
C PHE A 383 8.18 -8.49 18.27
N LEU A 384 9.30 -8.35 17.58
CA LEU A 384 9.52 -7.22 16.68
C LEU A 384 8.76 -7.37 15.36
N SER A 385 8.60 -8.59 14.85
CA SER A 385 7.78 -8.85 13.66
C SER A 385 6.30 -8.59 13.98
N ASP A 386 5.80 -9.13 15.09
CA ASP A 386 4.40 -8.97 15.52
C ASP A 386 4.05 -7.50 15.76
N TRP A 387 5.00 -6.75 16.30
CA TRP A 387 4.87 -5.31 16.50
C TRP A 387 4.89 -4.51 15.20
N LEU A 388 5.49 -5.01 14.11
CA LEU A 388 5.52 -4.36 12.80
C LEU A 388 4.36 -4.78 11.89
N THR A 389 3.87 -6.01 11.99
CA THR A 389 2.86 -6.60 11.08
C THR A 389 1.41 -6.32 11.49
N THR A 390 1.17 -5.25 12.24
CA THR A 390 -0.14 -5.01 12.86
C THR A 390 -1.18 -4.58 11.81
N GLY A 391 -1.92 -5.57 11.31
CA GLY A 391 -2.95 -5.44 10.28
C GLY A 391 -3.64 -6.76 9.87
N SER A 392 -3.22 -7.93 10.38
CA SER A 392 -3.91 -9.20 10.15
C SER A 392 -4.64 -9.67 11.41
N LEU A 393 -5.89 -9.23 11.56
CA LEU A 393 -7.11 -9.98 11.91
C LEU A 393 -8.23 -8.99 12.21
#